data_AF-A0A444UP52-F1
#
_entry.id   AF-A0A444UP52-F1
#
_cell.length_a   1.000
_cell.length_b   1.000
_cell.length_c   1.000
_cell.angle_alpha   90.00
_cell.angle_beta   90.00
_cell.angle_gamma   90.00
#
_symmetry.space_group_name_H-M   'P 1'
#
loop_
_entity.id
_entity.type
_entity.pdbx_description
1 polymer ?
#
loop_
_entity_poly.entity_id
_entity_poly.type
_entity_poly.pdbx_seq_one_letter_code
_entity_poly.pdbx_strand_id
1 'polypeptide(L)'
;MSNSKAFTAKTSCVRRRYSEFVWLKKKLQKNSGLVPVPELPPKTPFFSVNNDDFIEKRREGLQQFLEKVVNRTVFLSDSQLHLFLQTQLSPAQIEACVQGHAPCSVTTAILRYASSNQGCAQEEGGWAMQEDHERILPLFYESPDSPAPHLQPSECESSSEISLVESDAHA
;
A
#
# COMPACT_ATOMS: atom_id res chain seq x y z
N MET A 1 19.00 4.52 -15.95
CA MET A 1 19.94 3.38 -16.12
C MET A 1 21.01 3.49 -15.05
N SER A 2 21.22 2.45 -14.24
CA SER A 2 22.31 2.44 -13.25
C SER A 2 23.52 1.69 -13.81
N ASN A 3 24.69 2.33 -13.84
CA ASN A 3 25.95 1.68 -14.20
C ASN A 3 26.62 0.96 -13.01
N SER A 4 25.98 0.96 -11.84
CA SER A 4 26.52 0.33 -10.64
C SER A 4 26.35 -1.18 -10.65
N LYS A 5 27.43 -1.92 -10.39
CA LYS A 5 27.43 -3.39 -10.24
C LYS A 5 26.68 -3.87 -8.99
N ALA A 6 26.27 -2.96 -8.11
CA ALA A 6 25.49 -3.32 -6.92
C ALA A 6 24.07 -3.77 -7.26
N PHE A 7 23.52 -3.35 -8.40
CA PHE A 7 22.15 -3.68 -8.81
C PHE A 7 22.11 -4.88 -9.74
N THR A 8 21.11 -5.75 -9.55
CA THR A 8 20.95 -6.97 -10.36
C THR A 8 20.42 -6.62 -11.76
N ALA A 9 19.35 -5.82 -11.84
CA ALA A 9 18.86 -5.29 -13.11
C ALA A 9 19.47 -3.91 -13.41
N LYS A 10 19.85 -3.66 -14.66
CA LYS A 10 20.39 -2.35 -15.12
C LYS A 10 19.35 -1.22 -15.08
N THR A 11 18.09 -1.60 -15.23
CA THR A 11 16.92 -0.73 -15.19
C THR A 11 15.78 -1.43 -14.47
N SER A 12 15.06 -0.70 -13.63
CA SER A 12 13.82 -1.15 -13.01
C SER A 12 12.87 0.04 -12.87
N CYS A 13 11.57 -0.21 -13.02
CA CYS A 13 10.50 0.72 -12.68
C CYS A 13 9.57 -0.02 -11.71
N VAL A 14 9.27 0.60 -10.56
CA VAL A 14 8.44 0.02 -9.50
C VAL A 14 7.60 1.12 -8.87
N ARG A 15 6.38 0.81 -8.46
CA ARG A 15 5.51 1.76 -7.76
C ARG A 15 5.54 1.49 -6.26
N ARG A 16 5.83 2.52 -5.46
CA ARG A 16 5.95 2.40 -4.01
C ARG A 16 5.17 3.51 -3.32
N ARG A 17 4.35 3.14 -2.34
CA ARG A 17 3.61 4.09 -1.50
C ARG A 17 4.51 4.65 -0.41
N TYR A 18 4.20 5.86 0.07
CA TYR A 18 4.95 6.52 1.13
C TYR A 18 5.13 5.66 2.39
N SER A 19 4.11 4.89 2.79
CA SER A 19 4.20 3.98 3.94
C SER A 19 5.27 2.90 3.78
N GLU A 20 5.51 2.44 2.55
CA GLU A 20 6.57 1.47 2.25
C GLU A 20 7.95 2.11 2.37
N PHE A 21 8.10 3.39 2.00
CA PHE A 21 9.33 4.14 2.27
C PHE A 21 9.61 4.31 3.77
N VAL A 22 8.57 4.54 4.58
CA VAL A 22 8.71 4.57 6.05
C VAL A 22 9.20 3.23 6.58
N TRP A 23 8.67 2.12 6.06
CA TRP A 23 9.16 0.78 6.38
C TRP A 23 10.63 0.61 5.97
N LEU A 24 10.99 0.99 4.74
CA LEU A 24 12.36 0.89 4.23
C LEU A 24 13.35 1.66 5.11
N LYS A 25 13.02 2.92 5.47
CA LYS A 25 13.84 3.74 6.36
C LYS A 25 14.14 3.01 7.67
N LYS A 26 13.11 2.43 8.31
CA LYS A 26 13.28 1.67 9.56
C LYS A 26 14.20 0.47 9.41
N LYS A 27 14.11 -0.25 8.28
CA LYS A 27 14.98 -1.40 8.00
C LYS A 27 16.43 -0.97 7.76
N LEU A 28 16.64 0.07 6.94
CA LEU A 28 17.97 0.64 6.74
C LEU A 28 18.57 1.12 8.06
N GLN A 29 17.78 1.76 8.93
CA GLN A 29 18.27 2.21 10.25
C GLN A 29 18.69 1.03 11.13
N LYS A 30 17.90 -0.04 11.14
CA LYS A 30 18.22 -1.26 11.90
C LYS A 30 19.49 -1.94 11.38
N ASN A 31 19.69 -1.97 10.08
CA ASN A 31 20.76 -2.75 9.43
C ASN A 31 22.08 -1.97 9.30
N SER A 32 22.05 -0.64 9.34
CA SER A 32 23.24 0.21 9.11
C SER A 32 23.97 0.67 10.38
N GLY A 33 23.52 0.23 11.56
CA GLY A 33 24.16 0.53 12.84
C GLY A 33 24.20 2.02 13.16
N LEU A 34 25.40 2.62 13.13
CA LEU A 34 25.63 4.04 13.46
C LEU A 34 25.51 5.00 12.27
N VAL A 35 25.32 4.49 11.05
CA VAL A 35 25.24 5.37 9.87
C VAL A 35 23.87 6.08 9.85
N PRO A 36 23.83 7.42 9.83
CA PRO A 36 22.56 8.14 9.85
C PRO A 36 21.80 7.94 8.53
N VAL A 37 20.60 7.37 8.61
CA VAL A 37 19.72 7.20 7.44
C VAL A 37 19.07 8.54 7.08
N PRO A 38 19.05 8.94 5.79
CA PRO A 38 18.39 10.16 5.34
C PRO A 38 16.93 10.26 5.83
N GLU A 39 16.49 11.48 6.09
CA GLU A 39 15.12 11.72 6.50
C GLU A 39 14.15 11.59 5.33
N LEU A 40 12.93 11.15 5.64
CA LEU A 40 11.84 11.14 4.68
C LEU A 40 11.14 12.50 4.72
N PRO A 41 10.54 12.95 3.61
CA PRO A 41 9.73 14.15 3.62
C PRO A 41 8.66 14.03 4.73
N PRO A 42 8.42 15.09 5.50
CA PRO A 42 7.51 15.02 6.64
C PRO A 42 6.14 14.54 6.22
N LYS A 43 5.51 13.75 7.09
CA LYS A 43 4.11 13.37 6.95
C LYS A 43 3.30 14.65 7.19
N THR A 44 2.84 15.29 6.12
CA THR A 44 2.05 16.52 6.27
C THR A 44 0.76 16.20 7.03
N PRO A 45 0.40 17.05 8.01
CA PRO A 45 -0.94 17.04 8.56
C PRO A 45 -1.93 17.50 7.48
N PHE A 46 -3.13 16.96 7.55
CA PHE A 46 -4.21 17.03 6.56
C PHE A 46 -4.57 18.44 6.04
N PHE A 47 -5.16 18.45 4.83
CA PHE A 47 -5.81 19.57 4.11
C PHE A 47 -4.89 20.57 3.38
N SER A 48 -3.94 20.09 2.57
CA SER A 48 -3.40 20.91 1.48
C SER A 48 -4.50 21.16 0.45
N VAL A 49 -4.89 22.42 0.27
CA VAL A 49 -5.92 22.88 -0.67
C VAL A 49 -5.52 22.59 -2.13
N ASN A 50 -4.23 22.37 -2.39
CA ASN A 50 -3.70 21.92 -3.67
C ASN A 50 -3.05 20.53 -3.48
N ASN A 51 -3.73 19.48 -3.95
CA ASN A 51 -3.26 18.10 -3.79
C ASN A 51 -1.98 17.86 -4.62
N ASP A 52 -1.86 18.52 -5.77
CA ASP A 52 -0.76 18.31 -6.72
C ASP A 52 0.59 18.81 -6.19
N ASP A 53 0.66 20.04 -5.65
CA ASP A 53 1.90 20.58 -5.04
C ASP A 53 2.39 19.69 -3.89
N PHE A 54 1.43 19.13 -3.14
CA PHE A 54 1.73 18.24 -2.05
C PHE A 54 2.31 16.90 -2.54
N ILE A 55 1.69 16.31 -3.56
CA ILE A 55 2.16 15.07 -4.18
C ILE A 55 3.54 15.28 -4.81
N GLU A 56 3.77 16.40 -5.49
CA GLU A 56 5.04 16.70 -6.13
C GLU A 56 6.15 16.94 -5.11
N LYS A 57 5.91 17.75 -4.07
CA LYS A 57 6.87 17.95 -2.98
C LYS A 57 7.22 16.64 -2.26
N ARG A 58 6.25 15.74 -2.11
CA ARG A 58 6.49 14.40 -1.58
C ARG A 58 7.35 13.57 -2.56
N ARG A 59 7.03 13.60 -3.86
CA ARG A 59 7.80 12.89 -4.90
C ARG A 59 9.26 13.32 -4.90
N GLU A 60 9.52 14.63 -4.87
CA GLU A 60 10.86 15.21 -4.78
C GLU A 60 11.60 14.76 -3.50
N GLY A 61 10.94 14.83 -2.34
CA GLY A 61 11.54 14.39 -1.09
C GLY A 61 11.87 12.89 -1.07
N LEU A 62 11.03 12.06 -1.68
CA LEU A 62 11.29 10.63 -1.85
C LEU A 62 12.45 10.37 -2.82
N GLN A 63 12.55 11.16 -3.89
CA GLN A 63 13.67 11.10 -4.82
C GLN A 63 15.00 11.44 -4.12
N GLN A 64 15.05 12.56 -3.39
CA GLN A 64 16.24 12.96 -2.63
C GLN A 64 16.63 11.94 -1.56
N PHE A 65 15.64 11.32 -0.90
CA PHE A 65 15.88 10.22 0.03
C PHE A 65 16.59 9.06 -0.67
N LEU A 66 16.07 8.61 -1.82
CA LEU A 66 16.66 7.50 -2.56
C LEU A 66 18.06 7.84 -3.09
N GLU A 67 18.26 9.01 -3.67
CA GLU A 67 19.57 9.47 -4.15
C GLU A 67 20.63 9.40 -3.03
N LYS A 68 20.30 9.90 -1.84
CA LYS A 68 21.21 9.84 -0.67
C LYS A 68 21.45 8.41 -0.19
N VAL A 69 20.44 7.54 -0.28
CA VAL A 69 20.56 6.12 0.12
C VAL A 69 21.45 5.35 -0.86
N VAL A 70 21.18 5.44 -2.17
CA VAL A 70 21.93 4.68 -3.19
C VAL A 70 23.36 5.18 -3.39
N ASN A 71 23.67 6.41 -2.97
CA ASN A 71 25.03 6.95 -2.99
C ASN A 71 25.93 6.42 -1.85
N ARG A 72 25.40 5.64 -0.90
CA ARG A 72 26.19 5.10 0.22
C ARG A 72 26.26 3.58 0.14
N THR A 73 27.48 3.04 0.05
CA THR A 73 27.75 1.61 -0.12
C THR A 73 27.17 0.75 1.01
N VAL A 74 27.13 1.25 2.25
CA VAL A 74 26.52 0.57 3.40
C VAL A 74 25.04 0.26 3.21
N PHE A 75 24.30 1.10 2.47
CA PHE A 75 22.91 0.82 2.16
C PHE A 75 22.78 -0.07 0.93
N LEU A 76 23.71 0.04 -0.03
CA LEU A 76 23.75 -0.83 -1.21
C LEU A 76 24.06 -2.29 -0.90
N SER A 77 24.58 -2.63 0.28
CA SER A 77 24.71 -4.04 0.70
C SER A 77 23.40 -4.64 1.22
N ASP A 78 22.37 -3.83 1.45
CA ASP A 78 21.10 -4.30 2.00
C ASP A 78 20.20 -4.93 0.91
N SER A 79 19.95 -6.23 1.00
CA SER A 79 19.08 -6.94 0.05
C SER A 79 17.63 -6.47 0.07
N GLN A 80 17.14 -5.93 1.20
CA GLN A 80 15.80 -5.36 1.29
C GLN A 80 15.68 -4.09 0.45
N LEU A 81 16.75 -3.28 0.35
CA LEU A 81 16.80 -2.12 -0.54
C LEU A 81 16.71 -2.55 -2.01
N HIS A 82 17.45 -3.59 -2.40
CA HIS A 82 17.41 -4.12 -3.77
C HIS A 82 16.03 -4.64 -4.14
N LEU A 83 15.42 -5.45 -3.27
CA LEU A 83 14.06 -5.94 -3.50
C LEU A 83 13.05 -4.80 -3.56
N PHE A 84 13.21 -3.76 -2.73
CA PHE A 84 12.34 -2.58 -2.75
C PHE A 84 12.41 -1.83 -4.09
N LEU A 85 13.62 -1.64 -4.64
CA LEU A 85 13.87 -0.86 -5.85
C LEU A 85 13.69 -1.65 -7.16
N GLN A 86 13.83 -2.98 -7.11
CA GLN A 86 13.91 -3.82 -8.31
C GLN A 86 12.80 -4.87 -8.40
N THR A 87 11.85 -4.89 -7.47
CA THR A 87 10.67 -5.76 -7.51
C THR A 87 9.42 -5.03 -7.03
N GLN A 88 8.24 -5.59 -7.30
CA GLN A 88 6.96 -5.10 -6.75
C GLN A 88 6.52 -5.85 -5.47
N LEU A 89 7.42 -6.58 -4.80
CA LEU A 89 7.12 -7.33 -3.58
C LEU A 89 6.69 -6.42 -2.43
N SER A 90 5.64 -6.79 -1.70
CA SER A 90 5.23 -6.09 -0.48
C SER A 90 6.28 -6.19 0.63
N PRO A 91 6.29 -5.28 1.63
CA PRO A 91 7.21 -5.34 2.78
C PRO A 91 7.29 -6.72 3.45
N ALA A 92 6.14 -7.38 3.64
CA ALA A 92 6.10 -8.72 4.23
C ALA A 92 6.77 -9.78 3.34
N GLN A 93 6.54 -9.73 2.02
CA GLN A 93 7.18 -10.64 1.07
C GLN A 93 8.69 -10.40 0.98
N ILE A 94 9.14 -9.14 1.07
CA ILE A 94 10.57 -8.81 1.12
C ILE A 94 11.20 -9.44 2.36
N GLU A 95 10.58 -9.31 3.53
CA GLU A 95 11.06 -9.91 4.78
C GLU A 95 11.14 -11.45 4.68
N ALA A 96 10.08 -12.09 4.16
CA ALA A 96 10.08 -13.54 3.96
C ALA A 96 11.18 -14.00 2.98
N CYS A 97 11.44 -13.22 1.91
CA CYS A 97 12.48 -13.51 0.94
C CYS A 97 13.89 -13.44 1.55
N VAL A 98 14.19 -12.41 2.35
CA VAL A 98 15.50 -12.27 2.98
C VAL A 98 15.72 -13.24 4.14
N GLN A 99 14.65 -13.70 4.79
CA GLN A 99 14.72 -14.72 5.85
C GLN A 99 14.82 -16.16 5.32
N GLY A 100 14.71 -16.36 3.99
CA GLY A 100 14.73 -17.70 3.39
C GLY A 100 13.42 -18.48 3.53
N HIS A 101 12.32 -17.82 3.91
CA HIS A 101 10.99 -18.43 4.00
C HIS A 101 10.24 -18.46 2.66
N ALA A 102 10.76 -17.80 1.61
CA ALA A 102 10.19 -17.79 0.27
C ALA A 102 10.96 -18.73 -0.68
N PRO A 103 10.28 -19.36 -1.66
CA PRO A 103 10.89 -20.32 -2.59
C PRO A 103 11.82 -19.69 -3.65
N CYS A 104 12.12 -18.39 -3.56
CA CYS A 104 13.01 -17.73 -4.50
C CYS A 104 14.00 -16.80 -3.79
N SER A 105 15.26 -16.87 -4.21
CA SER A 105 16.33 -15.97 -3.76
C SER A 105 16.08 -14.52 -4.20
N VAL A 106 16.80 -13.58 -3.58
CA VAL A 106 16.76 -12.15 -3.91
C VAL A 106 17.00 -11.93 -5.41
N THR A 107 18.07 -12.51 -5.95
CA THR A 107 18.44 -12.39 -7.36
C THR A 107 17.37 -12.97 -8.27
N THR A 108 16.83 -14.15 -7.94
CA THR A 108 15.77 -14.78 -8.72
C THR A 108 14.50 -13.93 -8.73
N ALA A 109 14.12 -13.33 -7.60
CA ALA A 109 12.97 -12.44 -7.52
C ALA A 109 13.16 -11.20 -8.41
N ILE A 110 14.35 -10.60 -8.41
CA ILE A 110 14.67 -9.42 -9.24
C ILE A 110 14.66 -9.78 -10.73
N LEU A 111 15.34 -10.87 -11.11
CA LEU A 111 15.38 -11.30 -12.50
C LEU A 111 13.98 -11.64 -13.03
N ARG A 112 13.17 -12.35 -12.23
CA ARG A 112 11.78 -12.66 -12.60
C ARG A 112 10.97 -11.39 -12.86
N TYR A 113 11.10 -10.39 -11.99
CA TYR A 113 10.37 -9.12 -12.17
C TYR A 113 10.86 -8.37 -13.43
N ALA A 114 12.18 -8.28 -13.62
CA ALA A 114 12.77 -7.64 -14.79
C ALA A 114 12.32 -8.30 -16.11
N SER A 115 12.23 -9.63 -16.15
CA SER A 115 11.76 -10.38 -17.31
C SER A 115 10.24 -10.29 -17.54
N SER A 116 9.47 -9.87 -16.55
CA SER A 116 8.00 -9.88 -16.62
C SER A 116 7.41 -8.65 -17.35
N ASN A 117 8.21 -7.66 -17.74
CA ASN A 117 7.78 -6.36 -18.32
C ASN A 117 6.72 -5.58 -17.50
N GLN A 118 6.41 -6.02 -16.28
CA GLN A 118 5.40 -5.40 -15.41
C GLN A 118 5.75 -3.97 -15.00
N GLY A 119 7.05 -3.63 -14.97
CA GLY A 119 7.51 -2.29 -14.61
C GLY A 119 7.14 -1.21 -15.64
N CYS A 120 7.10 -1.54 -16.93
CA CYS A 120 6.79 -0.57 -17.99
C CYS A 120 5.30 -0.55 -18.36
N ALA A 121 4.61 -1.68 -18.22
CA ALA A 121 3.19 -1.79 -18.59
C ALA A 121 2.24 -0.97 -17.70
N GLN A 122 2.69 -0.49 -16.55
CA GLN A 122 1.86 0.30 -15.63
C GLN A 122 1.74 1.78 -16.02
N GLU A 123 2.53 2.25 -17.00
CA GLU A 123 2.53 3.62 -17.49
C GLU A 123 1.47 3.86 -18.60
N GLU A 124 0.97 2.80 -19.27
CA GLU A 124 -0.01 2.91 -20.36
C GLU A 124 -1.48 2.94 -19.90
N GLY A 125 -1.73 3.14 -18.61
CA GLY A 125 -3.08 3.38 -18.07
C GLY A 125 -3.48 4.86 -18.04
N GLY A 126 -2.83 5.71 -18.83
CA GLY A 126 -3.13 7.13 -18.93
C GLY A 126 -4.45 7.38 -19.66
N TRP A 127 -5.50 7.69 -18.90
CA TRP A 127 -6.66 8.50 -19.30
C TRP A 127 -7.02 8.44 -20.79
N ALA A 128 -7.71 7.38 -21.21
CA ALA A 128 -8.62 7.50 -22.34
C ALA A 128 -9.71 8.50 -21.92
N MET A 129 -9.50 9.78 -22.23
CA MET A 129 -10.57 10.78 -22.28
C MET A 129 -11.53 10.31 -23.38
N GLN A 130 -12.52 9.51 -23.00
CA GLN A 130 -13.74 9.44 -23.78
C GLN A 130 -14.49 10.73 -23.46
N GLU A 131 -14.30 11.75 -24.30
CA GLU A 131 -15.31 12.78 -24.46
C GLU A 131 -16.60 12.07 -24.86
N ASP A 132 -17.52 11.93 -23.90
CA ASP A 132 -18.92 11.72 -24.20
C ASP A 132 -19.71 12.68 -23.31
N HIS A 133 -19.92 13.85 -23.90
CA HIS A 133 -20.92 14.82 -23.51
C HIS A 133 -22.28 14.09 -23.40
N GLU A 134 -23.03 14.37 -22.33
CA GLU A 134 -24.42 13.96 -22.06
C GLU A 134 -24.66 12.55 -21.52
N ARG A 135 -24.73 12.45 -20.18
CA ARG A 135 -25.80 11.68 -19.54
C ARG A 135 -26.05 12.20 -18.12
N ILE A 136 -26.88 13.23 -18.06
CA ILE A 136 -27.65 13.62 -16.87
C ILE A 136 -28.30 12.35 -16.33
N LEU A 137 -28.02 11.99 -15.07
CA LEU A 137 -28.64 10.85 -14.40
C LEU A 137 -30.13 11.12 -14.19
N PRO A 138 -31.06 10.29 -14.70
CA PRO A 138 -32.39 10.25 -14.13
C PRO A 138 -32.28 9.50 -12.80
N LEU A 139 -32.59 10.20 -11.71
CA LEU A 139 -33.00 9.60 -10.46
C LEU A 139 -33.99 8.47 -10.74
N PHE A 140 -33.63 7.23 -10.43
CA PHE A 140 -34.61 6.16 -10.25
C PHE A 140 -35.44 6.51 -9.02
N TYR A 141 -36.50 7.28 -9.24
CA TYR A 141 -37.60 7.44 -8.31
C TYR A 141 -38.55 6.27 -8.55
N GLU A 142 -38.46 5.23 -7.73
CA GLU A 142 -39.56 4.27 -7.63
C GLU A 142 -40.72 4.95 -6.91
N SER A 143 -41.85 5.00 -7.60
CA SER A 143 -43.12 5.49 -7.07
C SER A 143 -44.10 4.33 -7.10
N PRO A 144 -44.57 3.83 -5.94
CA PRO A 144 -45.78 3.03 -5.90
C PRO A 144 -46.85 3.79 -5.10
N ASP A 145 -47.90 4.23 -5.80
CA ASP A 145 -49.15 4.63 -5.17
C ASP A 145 -50.31 3.87 -5.81
N SER A 146 -50.82 2.85 -5.10
CA SER A 146 -52.22 2.41 -5.15
C SER A 146 -52.48 1.25 -4.15
N PRO A 147 -53.73 1.02 -3.72
CA PRO A 147 -54.18 1.22 -2.35
C PRO A 147 -54.37 -0.08 -1.54
N ALA A 148 -54.45 0.08 -0.22
CA ALA A 148 -54.58 -0.97 0.80
C ALA A 148 -55.78 -1.93 0.60
N PRO A 149 -55.69 -3.14 1.17
CA PRO A 149 -56.43 -3.37 2.42
C PRO A 149 -55.62 -4.04 3.54
N HIS A 150 -55.91 -3.59 4.76
CA HIS A 150 -55.75 -4.20 6.09
C HIS A 150 -55.31 -5.68 6.18
N LEU A 151 -54.35 -5.97 7.07
CA LEU A 151 -54.44 -7.02 8.11
C LEU A 151 -53.24 -6.98 9.09
N GLN A 152 -53.60 -6.69 10.35
CA GLN A 152 -53.00 -6.91 11.68
C GLN A 152 -51.48 -7.17 11.89
N PRO A 153 -50.90 -6.57 12.96
CA PRO A 153 -49.62 -7.00 13.51
C PRO A 153 -49.81 -8.18 14.48
N SER A 154 -49.13 -9.31 14.21
CA SER A 154 -49.02 -10.42 15.17
C SER A 154 -47.55 -10.67 15.53
N GLU A 155 -47.35 -10.83 16.82
CA GLU A 155 -46.11 -10.89 17.57
C GLU A 155 -45.19 -12.04 17.14
N CYS A 156 -43.88 -11.77 17.01
CA CYS A 156 -42.85 -12.82 17.00
C CYS A 156 -42.32 -12.96 18.42
N GLU A 157 -42.96 -13.83 19.20
CA GLU A 157 -42.44 -14.36 20.45
C GLU A 157 -41.37 -15.41 20.11
N SER A 158 -40.10 -15.13 20.44
CA SER A 158 -39.03 -16.13 20.45
C SER A 158 -38.74 -16.48 21.91
N SER A 159 -39.26 -17.63 22.33
CA SER A 159 -38.98 -18.25 23.62
C SER A 159 -37.65 -19.01 23.58
N SER A 160 -36.80 -18.76 24.57
CA SER A 160 -36.03 -19.71 25.42
C SER A 160 -34.82 -18.95 25.97
N GLU A 161 -34.83 -18.51 27.23
CA GLU A 161 -34.75 -19.21 28.52
C GLU A 161 -33.35 -19.04 29.15
N ILE A 162 -33.37 -18.30 30.27
CA ILE A 162 -32.63 -18.42 31.54
C ILE A 162 -31.10 -18.58 31.58
N SER A 163 -30.47 -17.61 32.27
CA SER A 163 -29.58 -17.95 33.40
C SER A 163 -29.83 -16.98 34.56
N LEU A 164 -30.19 -17.56 35.72
CA LEU A 164 -30.33 -16.90 37.01
C LEU A 164 -28.95 -16.49 37.53
N VAL A 165 -28.89 -15.29 38.11
CA VAL A 165 -27.84 -14.87 39.02
C VAL A 165 -28.44 -14.56 40.39
N GLU A 166 -27.59 -14.77 41.39
CA GLU A 166 -27.55 -14.22 42.75
C GLU A 166 -28.04 -15.02 43.97
N SER A 167 -27.02 -15.37 44.78
CA SER A 167 -26.76 -14.86 46.14
C SER A 167 -27.28 -15.63 47.36
N ASP A 168 -26.29 -16.23 48.03
CA ASP A 168 -26.02 -16.35 49.48
C ASP A 168 -27.08 -15.95 50.52
N ALA A 169 -27.28 -16.82 51.52
CA ALA A 169 -26.81 -16.65 52.91
C ALA A 169 -27.72 -17.30 53.99
N HIS A 170 -27.07 -18.06 54.88
CA HIS A 170 -27.35 -18.22 56.33
C HIS A 170 -28.74 -18.65 56.84
N ALA A 171 -28.80 -19.83 57.45
CA ALA A 171 -29.05 -20.03 58.89
C ALA A 171 -28.80 -21.50 59.29
#